data_AF-A0A238JRD7-F1
#
_entry.id   AF-A0A238JRD7-F1
#
_cell.length_a   1.000
_cell.length_b   1.000
_cell.length_c   1.000
_cell.angle_alpha   90.00
_cell.angle_beta   90.00
_cell.angle_gamma   90.00
#
_symmetry.space_group_name_H-M   'P 1'
#
loop_
_entity.id
_entity.type
_entity.pdbx_description
1 polymer ?
#
loop_
_entity_poly.entity_id
_entity_poly.type
_entity_poly.pdbx_seq_one_letter_code
_entity_poly.pdbx_strand_id
1 'polypeptide(L)'
;MHNPNDLRSAPGLLAHALKHLSGLLQAEAKLAKEEFSRNLTRAGVGLACIGIALILLMIALNLMATALVAYIAANGLSVGMASLLVGAGLALVAACLALFGRSRMSATALVPEQAMKNLQRDIEAMKESTHV
;
A
#
# COMPACT_ATOMS: atom_id res chain seq x y z
N MET A 1 -6.40 -27.38 62.02
CA MET A 1 -5.05 -27.64 61.45
C MET A 1 -4.84 -26.64 60.33
N HIS A 2 -4.14 -25.54 60.59
CA HIS A 2 -3.89 -24.46 59.63
C HIS A 2 -2.53 -24.72 58.98
N ASN A 3 -2.50 -24.94 57.66
CA ASN A 3 -1.29 -25.34 56.96
C ASN A 3 -0.45 -24.07 56.66
N PRO A 4 0.79 -23.92 57.17
CA PRO A 4 1.59 -22.69 57.06
C PRO A 4 2.15 -22.41 55.64
N ASN A 5 1.58 -23.01 54.59
CA ASN A 5 2.08 -22.93 53.22
C ASN A 5 1.30 -21.95 52.31
N ASP A 6 0.21 -21.32 52.78
CA ASP A 6 -0.60 -20.42 51.93
C ASP A 6 0.10 -19.11 51.54
N LEU A 7 1.11 -18.69 52.30
CA LEU A 7 1.94 -17.52 51.97
C LEU A 7 2.92 -17.78 50.80
N ARG A 8 3.06 -19.05 50.35
CA ARG A 8 3.76 -19.42 49.10
C ARG A 8 2.83 -19.51 47.89
N SER A 9 1.52 -19.38 48.07
CA SER A 9 0.51 -19.53 47.01
C SER A 9 0.36 -18.26 46.15
N ALA A 10 0.54 -17.07 46.71
CA ALA A 10 0.42 -15.80 45.98
C ALA A 10 1.46 -15.63 44.84
N PRO A 11 2.75 -15.96 45.04
CA PRO A 11 3.72 -15.99 43.93
C PRO A 11 3.37 -17.03 42.84
N GLY A 12 2.82 -18.18 43.24
CA GLY A 12 2.43 -19.25 42.31
C GLY A 12 1.22 -18.89 41.44
N LEU A 13 0.22 -18.21 42.02
CA LEU A 13 -0.95 -17.73 41.29
C LEU A 13 -0.60 -16.61 40.30
N LEU A 14 0.30 -15.70 40.68
CA LEU A 14 0.79 -14.65 39.79
C LEU A 14 1.56 -15.24 38.60
N ALA A 15 2.44 -16.21 38.86
CA ALA A 15 3.16 -16.94 37.81
C ALA A 15 2.20 -17.67 36.85
N HIS A 16 1.11 -18.25 37.37
CA HIS A 16 0.10 -18.92 36.54
C HIS A 16 -0.68 -17.92 35.68
N ALA A 17 -1.11 -16.78 36.23
CA ALA A 17 -1.80 -15.73 35.49
C ALA A 17 -0.93 -15.13 34.37
N LEU A 18 0.36 -14.85 34.65
CA LEU A 18 1.32 -14.36 33.65
C LEU A 18 1.55 -15.37 32.53
N LYS A 19 1.58 -16.67 32.85
CA LYS A 19 1.71 -17.74 31.87
C LYS A 19 0.48 -17.84 30.96
N HIS A 20 -0.74 -17.65 31.50
CA HIS A 20 -1.96 -17.59 30.71
C HIS A 20 -2.00 -16.36 29.79
N LEU A 21 -1.63 -15.18 30.30
CA LEU A 21 -1.54 -13.95 29.51
C LEU A 21 -0.52 -14.08 28.37
N SER A 22 0.62 -14.67 28.64
CA SER A 22 1.65 -14.95 27.63
C SER A 22 1.14 -15.91 26.54
N GLY A 23 0.33 -16.90 26.92
CA GLY A 23 -0.34 -17.81 25.98
C GLY A 23 -1.36 -17.10 25.08
N LEU A 24 -2.16 -16.19 25.63
CA LEU A 24 -3.11 -15.38 24.86
C LEU A 24 -2.40 -14.44 23.89
N LEU A 25 -1.35 -13.76 24.33
CA LEU A 25 -0.55 -12.88 23.47
C LEU A 25 0.12 -13.64 22.33
N GLN A 26 0.66 -14.83 22.57
CA GLN A 26 1.18 -15.68 21.50
C GLN A 26 0.10 -16.11 20.51
N ALA A 27 -1.11 -16.42 21.00
CA ALA A 27 -2.23 -16.78 20.14
C ALA A 27 -2.69 -15.61 19.27
N GLU A 28 -2.83 -14.41 19.84
CA GLU A 28 -3.17 -13.19 19.09
C GLU A 28 -2.08 -12.83 18.08
N ALA A 29 -0.80 -12.91 18.46
CA ALA A 29 0.31 -12.68 17.54
C ALA A 29 0.32 -13.68 16.38
N LYS A 30 -0.01 -14.95 16.64
CA LYS A 30 -0.14 -15.97 15.59
C LYS A 30 -1.31 -15.66 14.65
N LEU A 31 -2.46 -15.30 15.20
CA LEU A 31 -3.65 -14.94 14.42
C LEU A 31 -3.37 -13.70 13.56
N ALA A 32 -2.80 -12.65 14.15
CA ALA A 32 -2.42 -11.42 13.45
C ALA A 32 -1.41 -11.69 12.33
N LYS A 33 -0.44 -12.59 12.55
CA LYS A 33 0.51 -13.02 11.51
C LYS A 33 -0.21 -13.74 10.36
N GLU A 34 -1.15 -14.63 10.66
CA GLU A 34 -1.93 -15.35 9.64
C GLU A 34 -2.81 -14.39 8.83
N GLU A 35 -3.50 -13.46 9.50
CA GLU A 35 -4.33 -12.46 8.85
C GLU A 35 -3.49 -11.49 8.02
N PHE A 36 -2.37 -11.00 8.55
CA PHE A 36 -1.43 -10.15 7.83
C PHE A 36 -0.88 -10.86 6.60
N SER A 37 -0.44 -12.11 6.71
CA SER A 37 0.03 -12.92 5.58
C SER A 37 -1.06 -13.06 4.52
N ARG A 38 -2.30 -13.36 4.92
CA ARG A 38 -3.42 -13.50 3.99
C ARG A 38 -3.75 -12.19 3.29
N ASN A 39 -3.71 -11.07 4.01
CA ASN A 39 -3.96 -9.75 3.46
C ASN A 39 -2.84 -9.33 2.49
N LEU A 40 -1.59 -9.63 2.84
CA LEU A 40 -0.43 -9.37 2.01
C LEU A 40 -0.44 -10.21 0.73
N THR A 41 -0.80 -11.49 0.80
CA THR A 41 -0.97 -12.33 -0.40
C THR A 41 -2.07 -11.80 -1.31
N ARG A 42 -3.22 -11.40 -0.76
CA ARG A 42 -4.32 -10.82 -1.56
C ARG A 42 -3.92 -9.51 -2.24
N ALA A 43 -3.29 -8.60 -1.49
CA ALA A 43 -2.75 -7.37 -2.04
C ALA A 43 -1.68 -7.64 -3.09
N GLY A 44 -0.79 -8.62 -2.85
CA GLY A 44 0.26 -9.03 -3.78
C GLY A 44 -0.28 -9.60 -5.08
N VAL A 45 -1.30 -10.45 -5.03
CA VAL A 45 -1.99 -10.96 -6.23
C VAL A 45 -2.66 -9.81 -6.98
N GLY A 46 -3.34 -8.90 -6.28
CA GLY A 46 -3.95 -7.71 -6.89
C GLY A 46 -2.93 -6.84 -7.62
N LEU A 47 -1.80 -6.53 -6.96
CA LEU A 47 -0.70 -5.78 -7.57
C LEU A 47 -0.06 -6.51 -8.76
N ALA A 48 0.10 -7.84 -8.68
CA ALA A 48 0.62 -8.65 -9.77
C ALA A 48 -0.32 -8.61 -10.99
N CYS A 49 -1.64 -8.76 -10.78
CA CYS A 49 -2.63 -8.64 -11.84
C CYS A 49 -2.63 -7.25 -12.48
N ILE A 50 -2.57 -6.17 -11.68
CA ILE A 50 -2.45 -4.80 -12.19
C ILE A 50 -1.16 -4.64 -13.00
N GLY A 51 -0.02 -5.15 -12.51
CA GLY A 51 1.25 -5.11 -13.22
C GLY A 51 1.18 -5.80 -14.58
N ILE A 52 0.62 -7.01 -14.64
CA ILE A 52 0.41 -7.75 -15.90
C ILE A 52 -0.53 -6.98 -16.83
N ALA A 53 -1.63 -6.45 -16.31
CA ALA A 53 -2.58 -5.66 -17.09
C ALA A 53 -1.93 -4.41 -17.71
N LEU A 54 -1.09 -3.70 -16.97
CA LEU A 54 -0.35 -2.53 -17.48
C LEU A 54 0.63 -2.92 -18.59
N ILE A 55 1.34 -4.03 -18.45
CA ILE A 55 2.24 -4.54 -19.50
C ILE A 55 1.46 -4.87 -20.77
N LEU A 56 0.36 -5.62 -20.64
CA LEU A 56 -0.51 -5.98 -21.76
C LEU A 56 -1.11 -4.75 -22.43
N LEU A 57 -1.57 -3.77 -21.64
CA LEU A 57 -2.10 -2.51 -22.15
C LEU A 57 -1.03 -1.73 -22.91
N MET A 58 0.21 -1.70 -22.42
CA MET A 58 1.33 -1.05 -23.11
C MET A 58 1.64 -1.72 -24.46
N ILE A 59 1.62 -3.05 -24.52
CA ILE A 59 1.79 -3.81 -25.77
C ILE A 59 0.63 -3.50 -26.73
N ALA A 60 -0.61 -3.59 -26.27
CA ALA A 60 -1.79 -3.31 -27.07
C ALA A 60 -1.80 -1.88 -27.63
N LEU A 61 -1.41 -0.89 -26.82
CA LEU A 61 -1.32 0.51 -27.24
C LEU A 61 -0.27 0.71 -28.33
N ASN A 62 0.88 0.03 -28.23
CA ASN A 62 1.91 0.05 -29.28
C ASN A 62 1.38 -0.57 -30.59
N LEU A 63 0.73 -1.73 -30.52
CA LEU A 63 0.13 -2.37 -31.70
C LEU A 63 -0.95 -1.51 -32.34
N MET A 64 -1.78 -0.85 -31.52
CA MET A 64 -2.83 0.04 -32.03
C MET A 64 -2.24 1.30 -32.66
N ALA A 65 -1.18 1.87 -32.08
CA ALA A 65 -0.47 3.00 -32.65
C ALA A 65 0.17 2.65 -34.00
N THR A 66 0.87 1.51 -34.10
CA THR A 66 1.48 1.07 -35.36
C THR A 66 0.42 0.75 -36.42
N ALA A 67 -0.68 0.11 -36.04
CA ALA A 67 -1.81 -0.13 -36.93
C ALA A 67 -2.44 1.17 -37.45
N LEU A 68 -2.61 2.18 -36.60
CA LEU A 68 -3.13 3.48 -36.99
C LEU A 68 -2.18 4.22 -37.94
N VAL A 69 -0.88 4.17 -37.67
CA VAL A 69 0.14 4.72 -38.57
C VAL A 69 0.09 4.03 -39.93
N ALA A 70 0.02 2.70 -39.97
CA ALA A 70 -0.08 1.94 -41.21
C ALA A 70 -1.37 2.28 -41.97
N TYR A 71 -2.50 2.42 -41.27
CA TYR A 71 -3.78 2.82 -41.85
C TYR A 71 -3.69 4.21 -42.49
N ILE A 72 -3.15 5.20 -41.78
CA ILE A 72 -2.99 6.57 -42.32
C ILE A 72 -2.01 6.56 -43.50
N ALA A 73 -0.92 5.82 -43.41
CA ALA A 73 0.05 5.72 -44.49
C ALA A 73 -0.55 5.09 -45.76
N ALA A 74 -1.40 4.07 -45.60
CA ALA A 74 -2.12 3.45 -46.71
C ALA A 74 -3.09 4.41 -47.43
N ASN A 75 -3.49 5.51 -46.78
CA ASN A 75 -4.34 6.56 -47.37
C ASN A 75 -3.55 7.67 -48.08
N GLY A 76 -2.24 7.47 -48.32
CA GLY A 76 -1.42 8.36 -49.15
C GLY A 76 -0.48 9.29 -48.38
N LEU A 77 -0.45 9.22 -47.04
CA LEU A 77 0.60 9.89 -46.25
C LEU A 77 1.87 9.04 -46.22
N SER A 78 3.04 9.69 -46.15
CA SER A 78 4.28 8.96 -45.87
C SER A 78 4.25 8.39 -44.45
N VAL A 79 4.89 7.24 -44.26
CA VAL A 79 4.98 6.57 -42.94
C VAL A 79 5.55 7.51 -41.88
N GLY A 80 6.52 8.35 -42.24
CA GLY A 80 7.11 9.35 -41.34
C GLY A 80 6.13 10.42 -40.89
N MET A 81 5.31 10.98 -41.78
CA MET A 81 4.31 11.99 -41.41
C MET A 81 3.14 11.38 -40.63
N ALA A 82 2.73 10.17 -41.00
CA ALA A 82 1.70 9.43 -40.28
C ALA A 82 2.13 9.12 -38.83
N SER A 83 3.37 8.66 -38.62
CA SER A 83 3.89 8.38 -37.28
C SER A 83 4.03 9.62 -36.42
N LEU A 84 4.43 10.74 -37.01
CA LEU A 84 4.58 12.02 -36.31
C LEU A 84 3.22 12.57 -35.86
N LEU A 85 2.19 12.46 -36.70
CA LEU A 85 0.82 12.88 -36.37
C LEU A 85 0.22 12.02 -35.24
N VAL A 86 0.29 10.69 -35.37
CA VAL A 86 -0.24 9.77 -34.35
C VAL A 86 0.54 9.92 -33.04
N GLY A 87 1.86 10.01 -33.11
CA GLY A 87 2.73 10.22 -31.96
C GLY A 87 2.44 11.54 -31.24
N ALA A 88 2.24 12.63 -31.98
CA ALA A 88 1.84 13.91 -31.40
C ALA A 88 0.47 13.82 -30.70
N GLY A 89 -0.50 13.14 -31.31
CA GLY A 89 -1.82 12.91 -30.70
C GLY A 89 -1.71 12.11 -29.39
N LEU A 90 -0.96 11.01 -29.38
CA LEU A 90 -0.73 10.22 -28.16
C LEU A 90 0.02 11.03 -27.10
N ALA A 91 1.02 11.84 -27.48
CA ALA A 91 1.77 12.67 -26.56
C ALA A 91 0.88 13.72 -25.88
N LEU A 92 -0.06 14.33 -26.61
CA LEU A 92 -1.04 15.27 -26.04
C LEU A 92 -1.95 14.56 -25.03
N VAL A 93 -2.49 13.39 -25.38
CA VAL A 93 -3.32 12.60 -24.45
C VAL A 93 -2.52 12.22 -23.20
N ALA A 94 -1.29 11.75 -23.36
CA ALA A 94 -0.41 11.40 -22.25
C ALA A 94 -0.11 12.61 -21.34
N ALA A 95 0.16 13.78 -21.92
CA ALA A 95 0.39 15.01 -21.16
C ALA A 95 -0.88 15.42 -20.36
N CYS A 96 -2.06 15.37 -20.97
CA CYS A 96 -3.32 15.64 -20.29
C CYS A 96 -3.57 14.67 -19.12
N LEU A 97 -3.36 13.36 -19.34
CA LEU A 97 -3.50 12.35 -18.29
C LEU A 97 -2.49 12.55 -17.16
N ALA A 98 -1.24 12.89 -17.48
CA ALA A 98 -0.20 13.16 -16.49
C ALA A 98 -0.55 14.39 -15.62
N LEU A 99 -1.03 15.47 -16.25
CA LEU A 99 -1.47 16.68 -15.54
C LEU A 99 -2.71 16.41 -14.68
N PHE A 100 -3.68 15.65 -15.21
CA PHE A 100 -4.88 15.26 -14.46
C PHE A 100 -4.57 14.33 -13.29
N GLY A 101 -3.69 13.34 -13.50
CA GLY A 101 -3.21 12.47 -12.44
C GLY A 101 -2.49 13.27 -11.35
N ARG A 102 -1.59 14.16 -11.76
CA ARG A 102 -0.87 15.05 -10.83
C ARG A 102 -1.80 15.97 -10.05
N SER A 103 -2.84 16.51 -10.66
CA SER A 103 -3.80 17.38 -9.96
C SER A 103 -4.69 16.62 -8.97
N ARG A 104 -4.93 15.32 -9.20
CA ARG A 104 -5.65 14.43 -8.27
C ARG A 104 -4.76 13.85 -7.17
N MET A 105 -3.46 13.76 -7.40
CA MET A 105 -2.47 13.47 -6.37
C MET A 105 -2.16 14.75 -5.59
N SER A 106 -3.14 15.29 -4.85
CA SER A 106 -2.84 16.34 -3.86
C SER A 106 -1.92 15.73 -2.79
N ALA A 107 -0.77 16.35 -2.54
CA ALA A 107 0.19 15.92 -1.53
C ALA A 107 -0.43 15.69 -0.12
N THR A 108 -1.60 16.28 0.14
CA THR A 108 -2.45 16.10 1.32
C THR A 108 -2.97 14.67 1.53
N ALA A 109 -3.05 13.82 0.50
CA ALA A 109 -3.55 12.45 0.63
C ALA A 109 -2.47 11.42 1.01
N LEU A 110 -1.19 11.74 0.82
CA LEU A 110 -0.07 10.83 1.07
C LEU A 110 0.48 10.96 2.49
N VAL A 111 0.28 12.11 3.14
CA VAL A 111 0.61 12.33 4.55
C VAL A 111 -0.69 12.70 5.25
N PRO A 112 -1.27 11.80 6.08
CA PRO A 112 -2.49 12.13 6.79
C PRO A 112 -2.17 13.24 7.79
N GLU A 113 -2.64 14.47 7.52
CA GLU A 113 -2.43 15.64 8.41
C GLU A 113 -2.83 15.32 9.86
N GLN A 114 -3.93 14.60 10.03
CA GLN A 114 -4.42 14.20 11.35
C GLN A 114 -3.48 13.20 12.04
N ALA A 115 -2.92 12.24 11.30
CA ALA A 115 -1.95 11.29 11.86
C ALA A 115 -0.66 12.02 12.27
N MET A 116 -0.22 13.00 11.49
CA MET A 116 0.97 13.79 11.81
C MET A 116 0.73 14.69 13.04
N LYS A 117 -0.45 15.30 13.14
CA LYS A 117 -0.86 16.12 14.29
C LYS A 117 -0.99 15.30 15.58
N ASN A 118 -1.50 14.07 15.49
CA ASN A 118 -1.60 13.16 16.63
C ASN A 118 -0.21 12.69 17.06
N LEU A 119 0.67 12.32 16.13
CA LEU A 119 2.05 11.94 16.44
C LEU A 119 2.84 13.07 17.10
N GLN A 120 2.65 14.32 16.66
CA GLN A 120 3.27 15.48 17.30
C GLN A 120 2.80 15.66 18.75
N ARG A 121 1.49 15.52 19.01
CA ARG A 121 0.94 15.59 20.37
C ARG A 121 1.46 14.47 21.26
N ASP A 122 1.59 13.26 20.73
CA ASP A 122 2.11 12.11 21.49
C ASP A 122 3.59 12.32 21.86
N ILE A 123 4.40 12.90 20.96
CA ILE A 123 5.81 13.25 21.26
C ILE A 123 5.90 14.35 22.32
N GLU A 124 5.01 15.34 22.27
CA GLU A 124 4.97 16.45 23.22
C GLU A 124 4.57 15.96 24.62
N ALA A 125 3.54 15.11 24.72
CA ALA A 125 3.15 14.46 25.96
C ALA A 125 4.26 13.57 26.56
N MET A 126 5.00 12.84 25.73
CA MET A 126 6.14 12.05 26.21
C MET A 126 7.28 12.93 26.75
N LYS A 127 7.54 14.09 26.12
CA LYS A 127 8.55 15.05 26.61
C LYS A 127 8.16 15.65 27.96
N GLU A 128 6.90 15.99 28.16
CA GLU A 128 6.41 16.48 29.47
C GLU A 128 6.51 15.40 30.55
N SER A 129 6.21 14.13 30.23
CA SER A 129 6.29 13.03 31.20
C SER A 129 7.72 12.60 31.57
N THR A 130 8.74 13.04 30.83
CA THR A 130 10.15 12.76 31.14
C THR A 130 10.79 13.85 32.00
N HIS A 131 10.10 14.98 32.23
CA HIS A 131 10.60 16.12 33.00
C HIS A 131 9.97 16.25 34.40
N VAL A 132 9.56 15.11 34.99
CA VAL A 132 9.15 14.95 36.40
C VAL A 132 10.08 13.93 37.05
#